data_AF-A0A841L6X1-F1
#
_entry.id   AF-A0A841L6X1-F1
#
_cell.length_a   1.000
_cell.length_b   1.000
_cell.length_c   1.000
_cell.angle_alpha   90.00
_cell.angle_beta   90.00
_cell.angle_gamma   90.00
#
_symmetry.space_group_name_H-M   'P 1'
#
loop_
_entity.id
_entity.type
_entity.pdbx_description
1 polymer ?
#
loop_
_entity_poly.entity_id
_entity_poly.type
_entity_poly.pdbx_seq_one_letter_code
_entity_poly.pdbx_strand_id
1 'polypeptide(L)'
;MFEKFLSFKKESAFNLLQRLFYIGIFPLFFSASWLGKYFAILSPMQIQVPAEQPGFYTFTTGPNVMKGIFVGGCVFIVSIVIWKIICQILLIILEGFESYTNRNNLD
;
A
#
# COMPACT_ATOMS: atom_id res chain seq x y z
N MET A 1 9.59 -21.53 19.13
CA MET A 1 9.85 -20.20 18.52
C MET A 1 8.54 -19.53 18.07
N PHE A 2 7.65 -20.26 17.39
CA PHE A 2 6.28 -19.81 17.08
C PHE A 2 5.44 -19.45 18.32
N GLU A 3 5.60 -20.16 19.43
CA GLU A 3 4.85 -19.88 20.66
C GLU A 3 5.14 -18.51 21.29
N LYS A 4 6.35 -17.97 21.11
CA LYS A 4 6.68 -16.60 21.53
C LYS A 4 6.11 -15.55 20.57
N PHE A 5 5.85 -15.90 19.31
CA PHE A 5 5.23 -15.00 18.34
C PHE A 5 3.72 -14.90 18.54
N LEU A 6 3.08 -16.00 19.00
CA LEU A 6 1.67 -16.05 19.38
C LEU A 6 1.41 -15.64 20.84
N SER A 7 2.44 -15.46 21.68
CA SER A 7 2.23 -14.98 23.05
C SER A 7 1.78 -13.51 23.02
N PHE A 8 0.51 -13.29 23.31
CA PHE A 8 -0.12 -11.98 23.36
C PHE A 8 0.35 -11.24 24.61
N LYS A 9 1.51 -10.60 24.54
CA LYS A 9 1.99 -9.72 25.62
C LYS A 9 1.15 -8.44 25.57
N LYS A 10 0.77 -7.90 26.73
CA LYS A 10 0.09 -6.60 26.84
C LYS A 10 1.04 -5.50 26.37
N GLU A 11 1.08 -5.25 25.07
CA GLU A 11 1.73 -4.09 24.47
C GLU A 11 0.73 -2.92 24.43
N SER A 12 1.23 -1.69 24.58
CA SER A 12 0.42 -0.49 24.42
C SER A 12 -0.27 -0.49 23.05
N ALA A 13 -1.53 -0.04 23.00
CA ALA A 13 -2.32 0.07 21.77
C ALA A 13 -1.56 0.85 20.66
N PHE A 14 -0.75 1.83 21.05
CA PHE A 14 0.11 2.58 20.14
C PHE A 14 1.15 1.70 19.42
N ASN A 15 1.87 0.84 20.16
CA ASN A 15 2.90 -0.04 19.59
C ASN A 15 2.29 -1.09 18.66
N LEU A 16 1.12 -1.63 19.02
CA LEU A 16 0.40 -2.58 18.18
C LEU A 16 -0.03 -1.94 16.86
N LEU A 17 -0.59 -0.73 16.91
CA LEU A 17 -1.00 -0.02 15.72
C LEU A 17 0.16 0.43 14.85
N GLN A 18 1.28 0.82 15.46
CA GLN A 18 2.48 1.16 14.72
C GLN A 18 2.98 -0.05 13.90
N ARG A 19 3.02 -1.25 14.51
CA ARG A 19 3.37 -2.48 13.79
C ARG A 19 2.34 -2.82 12.70
N LEU A 20 1.05 -2.68 13.01
CA LEU A 20 -0.02 -2.90 12.04
C LEU A 20 0.09 -1.94 10.85
N PHE A 21 0.45 -0.69 11.09
CA PHE A 21 0.68 0.30 10.05
C PHE A 21 1.78 -0.18 9.08
N TYR A 22 2.94 -0.59 9.60
CA TYR A 22 4.04 -1.09 8.78
C TYR A 22 3.68 -2.37 8.01
N ILE A 23 3.00 -3.33 8.65
CA ILE A 23 2.55 -4.56 8.00
C ILE A 23 1.56 -4.24 6.88
N GLY A 24 0.66 -3.28 7.10
CA GLY A 24 -0.33 -2.84 6.11
C GLY A 24 0.27 -2.12 4.89
N ILE A 25 1.48 -1.58 4.97
CA ILE A 25 2.14 -0.97 3.79
C ILE A 25 2.41 -2.01 2.70
N PHE A 26 2.76 -3.25 3.08
CA PHE A 26 3.10 -4.30 2.13
C PHE A 26 1.95 -4.66 1.15
N PRO A 27 0.73 -5.00 1.61
CA PRO A 27 -0.39 -5.25 0.70
C PRO A 27 -0.76 -4.01 -0.12
N LEU A 28 -0.65 -2.80 0.44
CA LEU A 28 -0.92 -1.56 -0.31
C LEU A 28 0.06 -1.36 -1.46
N PHE A 29 1.35 -1.68 -1.24
CA PHE A 29 2.36 -1.61 -2.28
C PHE A 29 2.07 -2.60 -3.41
N PHE A 30 1.65 -3.82 -3.08
CA PHE A 30 1.28 -4.83 -4.06
C PHE A 30 0.07 -4.38 -4.90
N SER A 31 -1.00 -3.92 -4.25
CA SER A 31 -2.20 -3.42 -4.95
C SER A 31 -1.91 -2.21 -5.83
N ALA A 32 -1.09 -1.26 -5.35
CA ALA A 32 -0.69 -0.09 -6.14
C ALA A 32 0.18 -0.47 -7.34
N SER A 33 1.09 -1.43 -7.18
CA SER A 33 1.92 -1.96 -8.28
C SER A 33 1.07 -2.67 -9.33
N TRP A 34 0.06 -3.44 -8.92
CA TRP A 34 -0.89 -4.09 -9.82
C TRP A 34 -1.68 -3.06 -10.64
N LEU A 35 -2.23 -2.03 -9.98
CA LEU A 35 -2.93 -0.94 -10.65
C LEU A 35 -2.02 -0.15 -11.59
N GLY A 36 -0.78 0.13 -11.19
CA GLY A 36 0.20 0.78 -12.06
C GLY A 36 0.45 -0.01 -13.35
N LYS A 37 0.63 -1.33 -13.26
CA LYS A 37 0.75 -2.20 -14.44
C LYS A 37 -0.50 -2.18 -15.32
N TYR A 38 -1.69 -2.19 -14.70
CA TYR A 38 -2.95 -2.10 -15.43
C TYR A 38 -3.03 -0.82 -16.27
N PHE A 39 -2.69 0.33 -15.70
CA PHE A 39 -2.67 1.60 -16.43
C PHE A 39 -1.56 1.70 -17.47
N ALA A 40 -0.43 1.02 -17.27
CA ALA A 40 0.63 0.93 -18.29
C ALA A 40 0.13 0.23 -19.57
N ILE A 41 -0.71 -0.79 -19.42
CA ILE A 41 -1.26 -1.57 -20.54
C ILE A 41 -2.44 -0.83 -21.18
N LEU A 42 -3.32 -0.22 -20.37
CA LEU A 42 -4.51 0.47 -20.84
C LEU A 42 -4.19 1.71 -21.69
N SER A 43 -3.09 2.39 -21.40
CA SER A 43 -2.65 3.59 -22.13
C SER A 43 -1.31 3.33 -22.81
N PRO A 44 -1.28 2.56 -23.91
CA PRO A 44 -0.03 2.24 -24.58
C PRO A 44 0.62 3.47 -25.22
N MET A 45 1.92 3.39 -25.49
CA MET A 45 2.72 4.45 -26.09
C MET A 45 3.40 3.91 -27.36
N GLN A 46 3.51 4.77 -28.37
CA GLN A 46 4.32 4.46 -29.54
C GLN A 46 5.79 4.60 -29.18
N ILE A 47 6.57 3.57 -29.50
CA ILE A 47 8.00 3.50 -29.32
C ILE A 47 8.65 3.27 -30.68
N GLN A 48 9.71 4.04 -30.95
CA GLN A 48 10.50 3.92 -32.15
C GLN A 48 11.43 2.72 -32.03
N VAL A 49 11.37 1.82 -33.00
CA VAL A 49 12.22 0.62 -33.07
C VAL A 49 12.91 0.55 -34.44
N PRO A 50 14.11 -0.06 -34.52
CA PRO A 50 14.78 -0.26 -35.79
C PRO A 50 13.89 -1.08 -36.73
N ALA A 51 13.78 -0.66 -37.98
CA ALA A 51 13.14 -1.47 -39.01
C ALA A 51 14.07 -2.62 -39.43
N GLU A 52 13.51 -3.64 -40.08
CA GLU A 52 14.30 -4.76 -40.64
C GLU A 52 15.32 -4.30 -41.70
N GLN A 53 15.06 -3.14 -42.32
CA GLN A 53 16.02 -2.49 -43.20
C GLN A 53 16.97 -1.57 -42.41
N PRO A 54 18.30 -1.74 -42.55
CA PRO A 54 19.27 -0.90 -41.88
C PRO A 54 19.11 0.56 -42.29
N GLY A 55 19.08 1.47 -41.30
CA GLY A 55 18.92 2.91 -41.49
C GLY A 55 17.47 3.42 -41.45
N PHE A 56 16.48 2.54 -41.37
CA PHE A 56 15.07 2.91 -41.23
C PHE A 56 14.55 2.61 -39.83
N TYR A 57 13.55 3.37 -39.40
CA TYR A 57 12.86 3.18 -38.13
C TYR A 57 11.37 2.96 -38.36
N THR A 58 10.77 2.12 -37.54
CA THR A 58 9.32 1.91 -37.50
C THR A 58 8.79 2.19 -36.09
N PHE A 59 7.48 2.37 -35.97
CA PHE A 59 6.81 2.61 -34.69
C PHE A 59 6.05 1.36 -34.29
N THR A 60 6.28 0.88 -33.07
CA THR A 60 5.49 -0.18 -32.46
C THR A 60 4.76 0.34 -31.23
N THR A 61 3.69 -0.33 -30.85
CA THR A 61 2.87 0.06 -29.69
C THR A 61 3.26 -0.81 -28.50
N GLY A 62 3.76 -0.19 -27.44
CA GLY A 62 4.19 -0.86 -26.21
C GLY A 62 3.47 -0.33 -24.97
N PRO A 63 3.49 -1.07 -23.85
CA PRO A 63 2.93 -0.57 -22.60
C PRO A 63 3.67 0.68 -22.14
N ASN A 64 2.92 1.69 -21.69
CA ASN A 64 3.49 2.92 -21.16
C ASN A 64 3.91 2.74 -19.70
N VAL A 65 5.08 2.15 -19.50
CA VAL A 65 5.65 1.88 -18.18
C VAL A 65 5.79 3.16 -17.36
N MET A 66 6.14 4.29 -18.00
CA MET A 66 6.30 5.57 -17.32
C MET A 66 4.99 6.07 -16.71
N LYS A 67 3.88 6.00 -17.48
CA LYS A 67 2.54 6.29 -16.96
C LYS A 67 2.14 5.31 -15.86
N GLY A 68 2.44 4.02 -16.03
CA GLY A 68 2.15 3.01 -15.02
C GLY A 68 2.83 3.26 -13.68
N ILE A 69 4.11 3.63 -13.70
CA ILE A 69 4.87 3.99 -12.48
C ILE A 69 4.29 5.25 -11.84
N PHE A 70 3.97 6.27 -12.64
CA PHE A 70 3.40 7.52 -12.13
C PHE A 70 2.05 7.29 -11.44
N VAL A 71 1.13 6.60 -12.12
CA VAL A 71 -0.20 6.29 -11.57
C VAL A 71 -0.09 5.36 -10.36
N GLY A 72 0.74 4.31 -10.43
CA GLY A 72 0.99 3.41 -9.31
C GLY A 72 1.55 4.14 -8.08
N GLY A 73 2.50 5.05 -8.29
CA GLY A 73 3.05 5.91 -7.23
C GLY A 73 2.00 6.82 -6.59
N CYS A 74 1.18 7.50 -7.40
CA CYS A 74 0.08 8.33 -6.88
C CYS A 74 -0.92 7.50 -6.06
N VAL A 75 -1.33 6.34 -6.57
CA VAL A 75 -2.26 5.43 -5.87
C VAL A 75 -1.65 4.95 -4.55
N PHE A 76 -0.37 4.60 -4.54
CA PHE A 76 0.32 4.15 -3.32
C PHE A 76 0.35 5.24 -2.24
N ILE A 77 0.68 6.49 -2.60
CA ILE A 77 0.70 7.61 -1.66
C ILE A 77 -0.69 7.84 -1.06
N VAL A 78 -1.73 7.90 -1.91
CA VAL A 78 -3.12 8.08 -1.46
C VAL A 78 -3.53 6.92 -0.54
N SER A 79 -3.16 5.69 -0.90
CA SER A 79 -3.45 4.49 -0.10
C SER A 79 -2.79 4.54 1.28
N ILE A 80 -1.53 4.98 1.38
CA ILE A 80 -0.83 5.17 2.66
C ILE A 80 -1.56 6.20 3.52
N VAL A 81 -2.00 7.32 2.93
CA VAL A 81 -2.72 8.36 3.66
C VAL A 81 -4.05 7.82 4.22
N ILE A 82 -4.82 7.12 3.40
CA ILE A 82 -6.08 6.48 3.83
C ILE A 82 -5.80 5.45 4.95
N TRP A 83 -4.79 4.61 4.78
CA TRP A 83 -4.41 3.61 5.77
C TRP A 83 -3.99 4.24 7.09
N LYS A 84 -3.24 5.34 7.06
CA LYS A 84 -2.88 6.10 8.26
C LYS A 84 -4.13 6.61 9.00
N ILE A 85 -5.12 7.14 8.28
CA ILE A 85 -6.38 7.60 8.87
C ILE A 85 -7.12 6.43 9.54
N ILE A 86 -7.21 5.27 8.87
CA ILE A 86 -7.83 4.06 9.43
C ILE A 86 -7.12 3.64 10.72
N CYS A 87 -5.78 3.61 10.73
CA CYS A 87 -5.01 3.31 11.94
C CYS A 87 -5.32 4.32 13.05
N GLN A 88 -5.35 5.63 12.77
CA GLN A 88 -5.66 6.63 13.80
C GLN A 88 -7.06 6.45 14.41
N ILE A 89 -8.06 6.13 13.58
CA ILE A 89 -9.42 5.86 14.07
C ILE A 89 -9.44 4.62 14.98
N LEU A 90 -8.74 3.54 14.57
CA LEU A 90 -8.59 2.34 15.38
C LEU A 90 -7.94 2.62 16.74
N LEU A 91 -6.98 3.55 16.79
CA LEU A 91 -6.30 3.94 18.02
C LEU A 91 -7.29 4.55 19.01
N ILE A 92 -8.08 5.52 18.54
CA ILE A 92 -9.10 6.21 19.34
C ILE A 92 -10.13 5.20 19.88
N ILE A 93 -10.53 4.24 19.05
CA ILE A 93 -11.47 3.19 19.47
C ILE A 93 -10.85 2.33 20.59
N LEU A 94 -9.61 1.88 20.43
CA LEU A 94 -8.92 1.06 21.43
C LEU A 94 -8.74 1.80 22.76
N GLU A 95 -8.32 3.07 22.72
CA GLU A 95 -8.22 3.91 23.91
C GLU A 95 -9.58 4.15 24.58
N GLY A 96 -10.64 4.32 23.78
CA GLY A 96 -12.00 4.40 24.27
C GLY A 96 -12.42 3.13 25.03
N PHE A 97 -12.18 1.96 24.47
CA PHE A 97 -12.45 0.68 25.14
C PHE A 97 -11.64 0.52 26.43
N GLU A 98 -10.35 0.83 26.41
CA GLU A 98 -9.50 0.74 27.61
C GLU A 98 -9.99 1.67 28.73
N SER A 99 -10.44 2.88 28.39
CA SER A 99 -11.01 3.84 29.35
C SER A 99 -12.32 3.34 29.96
N TYR A 100 -13.22 2.78 29.14
CA TYR A 100 -14.50 2.22 29.59
C TYR A 100 -14.31 0.99 30.48
N THR A 101 -13.43 0.06 30.10
CA THR A 101 -13.15 -1.14 30.89
C THR A 101 -12.47 -0.81 32.22
N ASN A 102 -11.59 0.20 32.26
CA ASN A 102 -10.99 0.64 33.52
C ASN A 102 -12.00 1.30 34.46
N ARG A 103 -12.96 2.07 33.95
CA ARG A 103 -14.02 2.67 34.78
C ARG A 103 -14.95 1.61 35.39
N ASN A 104 -15.35 0.60 34.61
CA ASN A 104 -16.24 -0.47 35.09
C ASN A 104 -15.58 -1.49 36.03
N ASN A 105 -14.26 -1.51 36.16
CA ASN A 105 -13.56 -2.38 37.14
C ASN A 105 -13.32 -1.68 38.49
N LEU A 106 -13.75 -0.42 38.63
CA LEU A 106 -13.64 0.38 39.86
C LEU A 106 -14.97 0.50 40.64
N ASP A 107 -16.07 -0.02 40.08
CA ASP A 107 -17.37 -0.23 40.72
C ASP A 107 -17.56 -1.71 41.10
#